data_AF-A0A2I0SAX7-F1
#
_entry.id   AF-A0A2I0SAX7-F1
#
_cell.length_a   1.000
_cell.length_b   1.000
_cell.length_c   1.000
_cell.angle_alpha   90.00
_cell.angle_beta   90.00
_cell.angle_gamma   90.00
#
_symmetry.space_group_name_H-M   'P 1'
#
loop_
_entity.id
_entity.type
_entity.pdbx_description
1 polymer ?
#
loop_
_entity_poly.entity_id
_entity_poly.type
_entity_poly.pdbx_seq_one_letter_code
_entity_poly.pdbx_strand_id
1 'polypeptide(L)'
;RGRWQGPETFGEPVRIGEGFDNVLWLGTGDFTGNGYADVVVISKDEQALVHLNQGGLNGMDTLAAPLRFGGKLPEVTYDTIALGDLTGDGRTDIVGRLQHTGQVHRIINRSAAGAPEMFAPPQPFAVLDPGDIPAGLADVTASGRPDLLVLHADNSLSVHEVYAHGRGPEGEPAGEAVRHALDTGWNLETYKVLTLTDIDGDGHPDLLGLRHDGTLMVHRHSGSFDPRSPETTFDPPQVLGKGWDRFDIIS
;
A
#
# COMPACT_ATOMS: atom_id res chain seq x y z
N ARG A 1 -6.37 20.82 -1.68
CA ARG A 1 -6.81 19.82 -0.67
C ARG A 1 -8.04 19.15 -1.25
N GLY A 2 -8.03 17.83 -1.34
CA GLY A 2 -9.19 17.04 -1.74
C GLY A 2 -10.35 17.30 -0.77
N ARG A 3 -11.56 16.95 -1.18
CA ARG A 3 -12.71 16.88 -0.28
C ARG A 3 -13.52 15.69 -0.72
N TRP A 4 -13.82 14.80 0.22
CA TRP A 4 -14.79 13.74 0.01
C TRP A 4 -16.14 14.30 -0.46
N GLN A 5 -16.61 13.82 -1.61
CA GLN A 5 -17.90 14.20 -2.21
C GLN A 5 -18.68 12.96 -2.66
N GLY A 6 -18.50 11.83 -1.97
CA GLY A 6 -19.19 10.58 -2.32
C GLY A 6 -18.86 10.15 -3.75
N PRO A 7 -19.86 9.78 -4.57
CA PRO A 7 -19.67 9.40 -5.97
C PRO A 7 -19.01 10.45 -6.87
N GLU A 8 -19.02 11.73 -6.47
CA GLU A 8 -18.43 12.84 -7.23
C GLU A 8 -17.00 13.18 -6.76
N THR A 9 -16.40 12.33 -5.93
CA THR A 9 -15.04 12.55 -5.39
C THR A 9 -13.99 12.57 -6.51
N PHE A 10 -14.16 11.77 -7.56
CA PHE A 10 -13.24 11.71 -8.70
C PHE A 10 -13.84 12.37 -9.94
N GLY A 11 -13.02 13.14 -10.65
CA GLY A 11 -13.34 13.64 -11.99
C GLY A 11 -13.19 12.57 -13.07
N GLU A 12 -13.30 12.98 -14.34
CA GLU A 12 -13.06 12.09 -15.47
C GLU A 12 -11.64 11.49 -15.44
N PRO A 13 -11.48 10.20 -15.76
CA PRO A 13 -10.17 9.54 -15.73
C PRO A 13 -9.24 10.14 -16.78
N VAL A 14 -7.99 10.41 -16.37
CA VAL A 14 -6.92 10.84 -17.27
C VAL A 14 -6.06 9.62 -17.61
N ARG A 15 -5.91 9.33 -18.91
CA ARG A 15 -4.97 8.29 -19.37
C ARG A 15 -3.54 8.85 -19.25
N ILE A 16 -2.70 8.19 -18.44
CA ILE A 16 -1.35 8.67 -18.12
C ILE A 16 -0.21 7.81 -18.68
N GLY A 17 -0.53 6.68 -19.31
CA GLY A 17 0.48 5.75 -19.83
C GLY A 17 -0.13 4.60 -20.63
N GLU A 18 0.74 3.85 -21.29
CA GLU A 18 0.40 2.66 -22.08
C GLU A 18 1.55 1.64 -22.08
N GLY A 19 1.30 0.42 -22.57
CA GLY A 19 2.34 -0.64 -22.64
C GLY A 19 2.50 -1.47 -21.37
N PHE A 20 1.52 -1.45 -20.46
CA PHE A 20 1.51 -2.22 -19.21
C PHE A 20 1.00 -3.67 -19.37
N ASP A 21 1.01 -4.22 -20.58
CA ASP A 21 0.50 -5.57 -20.88
C ASP A 21 1.43 -6.70 -20.39
N ASN A 22 2.72 -6.37 -20.18
CA ASN A 22 3.77 -7.31 -19.73
C ASN A 22 4.06 -7.20 -18.23
N VAL A 23 3.02 -7.02 -17.42
CA VAL A 23 3.13 -6.79 -15.96
C VAL A 23 2.60 -8.01 -15.19
N LEU A 24 3.32 -8.42 -14.15
CA LEU A 24 2.86 -9.39 -13.14
C LEU A 24 2.14 -8.69 -11.99
N TRP A 25 2.67 -7.54 -11.59
CA TRP A 25 2.15 -6.74 -10.49
C TRP A 25 2.44 -5.25 -10.73
N LEU A 26 1.49 -4.40 -10.36
CA LEU A 26 1.64 -2.95 -10.39
C LEU A 26 1.15 -2.37 -9.06
N GLY A 27 1.79 -1.29 -8.64
CA GLY A 27 1.38 -0.50 -7.48
C GLY A 27 1.69 0.97 -7.73
N THR A 28 1.24 1.82 -6.81
CA THR A 28 1.59 3.25 -6.83
C THR A 28 2.06 3.72 -5.46
N GLY A 29 2.88 4.77 -5.46
CA GLY A 29 3.40 5.40 -4.26
C GLY A 29 4.33 6.54 -4.64
N ASP A 30 4.49 7.54 -3.77
CA ASP A 30 5.47 8.61 -3.99
C ASP A 30 6.87 8.10 -3.61
N PHE A 31 7.66 7.68 -4.58
CA PHE A 31 9.02 7.17 -4.34
C PHE A 31 10.07 8.30 -4.30
N THR A 32 9.66 9.53 -4.58
CA THR A 32 10.55 10.70 -4.66
C THR A 32 10.37 11.67 -3.48
N GLY A 33 9.24 11.61 -2.78
CA GLY A 33 8.84 12.55 -1.74
C GLY A 33 8.35 13.89 -2.29
N ASN A 34 7.91 13.94 -3.55
CA ASN A 34 7.47 15.18 -4.21
C ASN A 34 5.95 15.46 -4.08
N GLY A 35 5.21 14.56 -3.41
CA GLY A 35 3.77 14.63 -3.19
C GLY A 35 2.93 14.02 -4.32
N TYR A 36 3.55 13.43 -5.35
CA TYR A 36 2.85 12.77 -6.45
C TYR A 36 3.14 11.28 -6.44
N ALA A 37 2.09 10.45 -6.52
CA ALA A 37 2.25 9.03 -6.68
C ALA A 37 2.91 8.69 -8.04
N ASP A 38 3.98 7.91 -7.98
CA ASP A 38 4.63 7.26 -9.11
C ASP A 38 4.02 5.87 -9.34
N VAL A 39 4.37 5.24 -10.47
CA VAL A 39 3.92 3.88 -10.80
C VAL A 39 5.09 2.90 -10.70
N VAL A 40 4.94 1.85 -9.91
CA VAL A 40 5.91 0.75 -9.82
C VAL A 40 5.34 -0.50 -10.49
N VAL A 41 6.17 -1.20 -11.24
CA VAL A 41 5.81 -2.46 -11.91
C VAL A 41 6.84 -3.55 -11.68
N ILE A 42 6.33 -4.76 -11.53
CA ILE A 42 7.10 -5.99 -11.71
C ILE A 42 6.67 -6.59 -13.04
N SER A 43 7.58 -6.63 -14.01
CA SER A 43 7.29 -7.21 -15.31
C SER A 43 7.25 -8.74 -15.28
N LYS A 44 6.68 -9.36 -16.31
CA LYS A 44 6.73 -10.83 -16.49
C LYS A 44 8.14 -11.37 -16.73
N ASP A 45 9.08 -10.50 -17.08
CA ASP A 45 10.52 -10.78 -17.14
C ASP A 45 11.23 -10.56 -15.79
N GLU A 46 10.46 -10.43 -14.70
CA GLU A 46 10.90 -10.26 -13.32
C GLU A 46 11.80 -9.02 -13.14
N GLN A 47 11.48 -7.95 -13.87
CA GLN A 47 12.14 -6.66 -13.69
C GLN A 47 11.29 -5.73 -12.84
N ALA A 48 11.88 -5.18 -11.79
CA ALA A 48 11.30 -4.09 -11.02
C ALA A 48 11.64 -2.75 -11.68
N LEU A 49 10.61 -2.02 -12.11
CA LEU A 49 10.72 -0.72 -12.77
C LEU A 49 9.84 0.30 -12.05
N VAL A 50 10.31 1.55 -11.95
CA VAL A 50 9.53 2.69 -11.48
C VAL A 50 9.39 3.71 -12.60
N HIS A 51 8.16 4.16 -12.83
CA HIS A 51 7.80 5.24 -13.74
C HIS A 51 7.46 6.47 -12.90
N LEU A 52 8.35 7.47 -12.93
CA LEU A 52 8.19 8.66 -12.08
C LEU A 52 7.13 9.60 -12.62
N ASN A 53 6.30 10.11 -11.73
CA ASN A 53 5.33 11.14 -12.00
C ASN A 53 6.02 12.50 -12.13
N GLN A 54 5.85 13.16 -13.28
CA GLN A 54 6.55 14.39 -13.66
C GLN A 54 5.80 15.66 -13.25
N GLY A 55 4.89 15.58 -12.29
CA GLY A 55 4.21 16.75 -11.71
C GLY A 55 2.70 16.76 -11.91
N GLY A 56 2.05 15.62 -11.70
CA GLY A 56 0.60 15.47 -11.70
C GLY A 56 0.03 14.84 -12.97
N LEU A 57 -1.29 14.97 -13.16
CA LEU A 57 -2.03 14.30 -14.24
C LEU A 57 -2.00 15.11 -15.54
N ASN A 58 -0.88 15.05 -16.26
CA ASN A 58 -0.64 15.78 -17.52
C ASN A 58 -0.86 14.89 -18.76
N GLY A 59 -1.82 13.96 -18.70
CA GLY A 59 -2.07 13.01 -19.78
C GLY A 59 -0.86 12.09 -20.00
N MET A 60 -0.53 11.79 -21.27
CA MET A 60 0.57 10.88 -21.61
C MET A 60 1.97 11.40 -21.23
N ASP A 61 2.09 12.68 -20.85
CA ASP A 61 3.33 13.29 -20.35
C ASP A 61 3.47 13.20 -18.82
N THR A 62 2.59 12.44 -18.16
CA THR A 62 2.61 12.26 -16.70
C THR A 62 3.79 11.41 -16.24
N LEU A 63 4.11 10.33 -16.95
CA LEU A 63 5.09 9.34 -16.52
C LEU A 63 6.39 9.47 -17.32
N ALA A 64 7.52 9.57 -16.59
CA ALA A 64 8.85 9.53 -17.17
C ALA A 64 9.18 8.13 -17.76
N ALA A 65 10.28 8.06 -18.51
CA ALA A 65 10.84 6.78 -18.93
C ALA A 65 11.14 5.89 -17.71
N PRO A 66 10.87 4.57 -17.78
CA PRO A 66 11.04 3.67 -16.65
C PRO A 66 12.48 3.60 -16.18
N LEU A 67 12.66 3.64 -14.86
CA LEU A 67 13.92 3.46 -14.19
C LEU A 67 13.96 2.07 -13.55
N ARG A 68 15.03 1.34 -13.78
CA ARG A 68 15.25 0.02 -13.19
C ARG A 68 15.88 0.19 -11.82
N PHE A 69 15.24 -0.34 -10.77
CA PHE A 69 15.73 -0.19 -9.38
C PHE A 69 16.08 -1.53 -8.71
N GLY A 70 16.14 -2.62 -9.46
CA GLY A 70 16.56 -3.94 -8.97
C GLY A 70 17.25 -4.78 -10.04
N GLY A 71 17.90 -5.89 -9.64
CA GLY A 71 18.45 -6.93 -10.53
C GLY A 71 17.36 -7.81 -11.15
N LYS A 72 17.68 -9.01 -11.66
CA LYS A 72 16.71 -10.10 -11.45
C LYS A 72 16.54 -10.17 -9.93
N LEU A 73 15.29 -10.18 -9.42
CA LEU A 73 15.02 -10.32 -7.99
C LEU A 73 16.01 -11.35 -7.39
N PRO A 74 16.57 -11.12 -6.18
CA PRO A 74 17.50 -12.08 -5.60
C PRO A 74 16.85 -13.47 -5.51
N GLU A 75 17.63 -14.51 -5.18
CA GLU A 75 17.18 -15.89 -4.87
C GLU A 75 15.91 -16.06 -3.98
N VAL A 76 15.36 -14.96 -3.45
CA VAL A 76 14.13 -14.90 -2.66
C VAL A 76 12.97 -14.31 -3.46
N THR A 77 11.96 -15.14 -3.68
CA THR A 77 10.68 -14.76 -4.31
C THR A 77 9.71 -14.24 -3.24
N TYR A 78 9.03 -13.14 -3.53
CA TYR A 78 7.92 -12.62 -2.72
C TYR A 78 6.58 -13.00 -3.35
N ASP A 79 5.58 -13.38 -2.55
CA ASP A 79 4.23 -13.69 -3.05
C ASP A 79 3.22 -12.56 -2.84
N THR A 80 3.55 -11.61 -1.98
CA THR A 80 2.76 -10.41 -1.69
C THR A 80 3.70 -9.23 -1.52
N ILE A 81 3.23 -8.06 -1.94
CA ILE A 81 3.96 -6.79 -1.86
C ILE A 81 2.97 -5.73 -1.37
N ALA A 82 3.39 -4.95 -0.39
CA ALA A 82 2.70 -3.73 0.02
C ALA A 82 3.67 -2.54 0.00
N LEU A 83 3.11 -1.37 -0.22
CA LEU A 83 3.81 -0.10 -0.35
C LEU A 83 3.38 0.85 0.76
N GLY A 84 4.29 1.70 1.20
CA GLY A 84 4.00 2.83 2.09
C GLY A 84 5.27 3.37 2.72
N ASP A 85 5.21 4.56 3.30
CA ASP A 85 6.34 5.20 3.96
C ASP A 85 6.57 4.56 5.34
N LEU A 86 7.51 3.62 5.43
CA LEU A 86 7.92 2.97 6.68
C LEU A 86 8.80 3.88 7.54
N THR A 87 9.44 4.86 6.92
CA THR A 87 10.47 5.67 7.56
C THR A 87 10.00 7.05 8.02
N GLY A 88 8.82 7.48 7.58
CA GLY A 88 8.29 8.82 7.85
C GLY A 88 9.05 9.93 7.12
N ASP A 89 9.81 9.61 6.07
CA ASP A 89 10.59 10.59 5.31
C ASP A 89 9.89 11.12 4.04
N GLY A 90 8.65 10.70 3.85
CA GLY A 90 7.79 11.07 2.74
C GLY A 90 7.99 10.22 1.49
N ARG A 91 8.91 9.23 1.51
CA ARG A 91 9.13 8.33 0.38
C ARG A 91 8.55 6.95 0.63
N THR A 92 8.05 6.34 -0.44
CA THR A 92 7.48 4.99 -0.42
C THR A 92 8.57 3.95 -0.23
N ASP A 93 8.40 3.13 0.79
CA ASP A 93 9.15 1.90 1.05
C ASP A 93 8.33 0.67 0.61
N ILE A 94 8.95 -0.51 0.69
CA ILE A 94 8.34 -1.77 0.27
C ILE A 94 8.39 -2.77 1.42
N VAL A 95 7.31 -3.54 1.60
CA VAL A 95 7.34 -4.82 2.31
C VAL A 95 6.92 -5.94 1.39
N GLY A 96 7.52 -7.11 1.59
CA GLY A 96 7.14 -8.31 0.85
C GLY A 96 7.18 -9.55 1.73
N ARG A 97 6.19 -10.43 1.59
CA ARG A 97 6.19 -11.73 2.26
C ARG A 97 6.91 -12.75 1.39
N LEU A 98 7.88 -13.44 1.96
CA LEU A 98 8.59 -14.51 1.29
C LEU A 98 7.65 -15.64 0.92
N GLN A 99 7.72 -16.05 -0.35
CA GLN A 99 6.86 -17.04 -0.96
C GLN A 99 6.79 -18.32 -0.11
N HIS A 100 5.57 -18.78 0.17
CA HIS A 100 5.30 -19.99 0.96
C HIS A 100 5.78 -19.95 2.42
N THR A 101 6.00 -18.76 2.98
CA THR A 101 6.36 -18.58 4.39
C THR A 101 5.52 -17.47 5.04
N GLY A 102 5.65 -17.32 6.35
CA GLY A 102 5.16 -16.16 7.08
C GLY A 102 6.16 -15.01 7.21
N GLN A 103 7.39 -15.17 6.71
CA GLN A 103 8.44 -14.16 6.88
C GLN A 103 8.17 -12.95 5.99
N VAL A 104 8.06 -11.78 6.59
CA VAL A 104 7.92 -10.50 5.89
C VAL A 104 9.25 -9.77 5.97
N HIS A 105 9.73 -9.31 4.82
CA HIS A 105 10.87 -8.42 4.73
C HIS A 105 10.42 -6.99 4.46
N ARG A 106 11.19 -6.03 4.95
CA ARG A 106 11.15 -4.63 4.53
C ARG A 106 12.30 -4.32 3.59
N ILE A 107 12.09 -3.35 2.72
CA ILE A 107 13.04 -2.86 1.73
C ILE A 107 12.90 -1.34 1.73
N ILE A 108 13.87 -0.66 2.34
CA ILE A 108 13.83 0.79 2.59
C ILE A 108 14.36 1.57 1.39
N ASN A 109 13.66 2.63 1.00
CA ASN A 109 14.02 3.58 -0.03
C ASN A 109 14.98 4.66 0.50
N ARG A 110 16.26 4.53 0.17
CA ARG A 110 17.36 5.34 0.73
C ARG A 110 17.72 6.57 -0.10
N SER A 111 17.14 6.75 -1.28
CA SER A 111 17.53 7.86 -2.14
C SER A 111 16.43 8.26 -3.11
N ALA A 112 16.54 9.47 -3.67
CA ALA A 112 15.69 9.90 -4.78
C ALA A 112 15.71 8.89 -5.94
N ALA A 113 14.56 8.72 -6.58
CA ALA A 113 14.39 7.71 -7.60
C ALA A 113 15.36 7.85 -8.79
N GLY A 114 15.82 6.71 -9.31
CA GLY A 114 16.79 6.64 -10.42
C GLY A 114 18.25 6.45 -10.02
N ALA A 115 18.56 6.44 -8.72
CA ALA A 115 19.89 6.06 -8.24
C ALA A 115 20.10 4.53 -8.37
N PRO A 116 21.34 4.06 -8.64
CA PRO A 116 21.65 2.63 -8.74
C PRO A 116 21.33 1.79 -7.49
N GLU A 117 21.28 2.43 -6.32
CA GLU A 117 21.04 1.81 -5.01
C GLU A 117 19.84 2.48 -4.31
N MET A 118 18.75 2.70 -5.06
CA MET A 118 17.54 3.32 -4.55
C MET A 118 16.98 2.61 -3.30
N PHE A 119 17.04 1.28 -3.29
CA PHE A 119 16.57 0.47 -2.19
C PHE A 119 17.71 -0.23 -1.45
N ALA A 120 17.58 -0.28 -0.12
CA ALA A 120 18.40 -1.09 0.76
C ALA A 120 18.23 -2.59 0.45
N PRO A 121 19.22 -3.44 0.80
CA PRO A 121 19.00 -4.88 0.84
C PRO A 121 17.81 -5.26 1.74
N PRO A 122 17.01 -6.29 1.39
CA PRO A 122 15.89 -6.73 2.21
C PRO A 122 16.33 -7.13 3.63
N GLN A 123 15.52 -6.77 4.62
CA GLN A 123 15.73 -7.11 6.03
C GLN A 123 14.47 -7.74 6.63
N PRO A 124 14.59 -8.68 7.58
CA PRO A 124 13.45 -9.16 8.36
C PRO A 124 12.64 -8.00 8.96
N PHE A 125 11.32 -8.15 8.97
CA PHE A 125 10.41 -7.11 9.46
C PHE A 125 9.33 -7.67 10.37
N ALA A 126 8.64 -8.72 9.94
CA ALA A 126 7.61 -9.37 10.74
C ALA A 126 7.52 -10.86 10.41
N VAL A 127 6.83 -11.60 11.27
CA VAL A 127 6.41 -12.99 10.99
C VAL A 127 4.90 -13.06 11.16
N LEU A 128 4.21 -13.41 10.08
CA LEU A 128 2.77 -13.63 10.02
C LEU A 128 2.45 -15.12 9.98
N ASP A 129 1.18 -15.48 10.14
CA ASP A 129 0.77 -16.86 9.94
C ASP A 129 0.83 -17.24 8.45
N PRO A 130 1.17 -18.50 8.12
CA PRO A 130 1.15 -18.97 6.73
C PRO A 130 -0.27 -18.86 6.14
N GLY A 131 -0.49 -17.87 5.28
CA GLY A 131 -1.81 -17.55 4.71
C GLY A 131 -2.17 -16.07 4.82
N ASP A 132 -1.63 -15.38 5.83
CA ASP A 132 -1.90 -13.96 6.07
C ASP A 132 -1.19 -13.06 5.06
N ILE A 133 -1.89 -12.04 4.59
CA ILE A 133 -1.43 -11.13 3.53
C ILE A 133 -1.09 -9.77 4.15
N PRO A 134 0.15 -9.27 4.03
CA PRO A 134 0.44 -7.87 4.29
C PRO A 134 -0.23 -7.01 3.22
N ALA A 135 -1.33 -6.35 3.56
CA ALA A 135 -2.22 -5.68 2.62
C ALA A 135 -1.88 -4.19 2.41
N GLY A 136 -1.16 -3.56 3.34
CA GLY A 136 -0.85 -2.14 3.27
C GLY A 136 0.02 -1.66 4.42
N LEU A 137 0.55 -0.45 4.25
CA LEU A 137 1.34 0.26 5.26
C LEU A 137 0.82 1.68 5.40
N ALA A 138 0.35 2.04 6.60
CA ALA A 138 -0.02 3.41 6.93
C ALA A 138 -0.17 3.59 8.46
N ASP A 139 -0.17 4.82 8.95
CA ASP A 139 -0.43 5.13 10.38
C ASP A 139 -1.93 5.06 10.70
N VAL A 140 -2.47 3.84 10.75
CA VAL A 140 -3.89 3.56 11.03
C VAL A 140 -4.19 3.76 12.51
N THR A 141 -3.21 3.54 13.39
CA THR A 141 -3.38 3.76 14.84
C THR A 141 -3.19 5.21 15.26
N ALA A 142 -2.87 6.12 14.33
CA ALA A 142 -2.53 7.52 14.59
C ALA A 142 -1.42 7.68 15.65
N SER A 143 -0.47 6.74 15.65
CA SER A 143 0.67 6.69 16.57
C SER A 143 1.84 7.59 16.14
N GLY A 144 1.76 8.14 14.92
CA GLY A 144 2.85 8.83 14.23
C GLY A 144 3.88 7.87 13.61
N ARG A 145 3.57 6.56 13.55
CA ARG A 145 4.40 5.54 12.92
C ARG A 145 3.54 4.65 12.02
N PRO A 146 4.08 4.18 10.89
CA PRO A 146 3.35 3.31 9.99
C PRO A 146 3.12 1.94 10.65
N ASP A 147 1.89 1.48 10.53
CA ASP A 147 1.45 0.15 10.93
C ASP A 147 1.38 -0.79 9.73
N LEU A 148 1.42 -2.09 9.99
CA LEU A 148 1.19 -3.11 8.98
C LEU A 148 -0.28 -3.55 9.02
N LEU A 149 -1.00 -3.33 7.91
CA LEU A 149 -2.33 -3.89 7.72
C LEU A 149 -2.21 -5.35 7.29
N VAL A 150 -2.86 -6.26 8.01
CA VAL A 150 -2.82 -7.69 7.74
C VAL A 150 -4.22 -8.22 7.48
N LEU A 151 -4.41 -8.78 6.29
CA LEU A 151 -5.58 -9.58 5.97
C LEU A 151 -5.31 -11.03 6.32
N HIS A 152 -6.06 -11.57 7.26
CA HIS A 152 -5.90 -12.94 7.73
C HIS A 152 -6.60 -13.95 6.83
N ALA A 153 -6.15 -15.20 6.87
CA ALA A 153 -6.75 -16.30 6.12
C ALA A 153 -8.23 -16.58 6.48
N ASP A 154 -8.69 -16.14 7.65
CA ASP A 154 -10.10 -16.22 8.08
C ASP A 154 -10.95 -15.01 7.63
N ASN A 155 -10.38 -14.13 6.80
CA ASN A 155 -11.00 -12.89 6.30
C ASN A 155 -11.24 -11.81 7.36
N SER A 156 -10.57 -11.89 8.51
CA SER A 156 -10.45 -10.77 9.44
C SER A 156 -9.32 -9.83 9.02
N LEU A 157 -9.44 -8.56 9.37
CA LEU A 157 -8.45 -7.53 9.13
C LEU A 157 -7.91 -7.05 10.47
N SER A 158 -6.59 -6.93 10.58
CA SER A 158 -5.94 -6.36 11.76
C SER A 158 -4.89 -5.34 11.38
N VAL A 159 -4.62 -4.44 12.33
CA VAL A 159 -3.47 -3.56 12.30
C VAL A 159 -2.41 -4.09 13.27
N HIS A 160 -1.18 -4.22 12.78
CA HIS A 160 -0.02 -4.63 13.55
C HIS A 160 0.87 -3.42 13.78
N GLU A 161 0.92 -2.93 15.03
CA GLU A 161 1.88 -1.90 15.46
C GLU A 161 3.27 -2.54 15.58
N VAL A 162 3.99 -2.60 14.46
CA VAL A 162 5.32 -3.22 14.36
C VAL A 162 6.40 -2.49 15.17
N TYR A 163 6.17 -1.23 15.54
CA TYR A 163 7.11 -0.39 16.30
C TYR A 163 6.65 -0.09 17.74
N ALA A 164 5.67 -0.84 18.28
CA ALA A 164 5.05 -0.57 19.58
C ALA A 164 6.02 -0.64 20.78
N HIS A 165 7.01 -1.54 20.74
CA HIS A 165 7.97 -1.75 21.84
C HIS A 165 9.34 -1.09 21.61
N GLY A 166 9.39 -0.11 20.69
CA GLY A 166 10.58 0.69 20.41
C GLY A 166 11.38 0.28 19.17
N ARG A 167 12.33 1.17 18.85
CA ARG A 167 12.99 1.44 17.54
C ARG A 167 12.05 2.05 16.49
N GLY A 168 12.65 2.96 15.71
CA GLY A 168 12.00 3.74 14.67
C GLY A 168 12.38 3.27 13.25
N PRO A 169 12.08 4.08 12.23
CA PRO A 169 12.19 3.85 10.79
C PRO A 169 13.23 2.85 10.27
N GLU A 170 14.49 3.01 10.69
CA GLU A 170 15.62 2.24 10.17
C GLU A 170 16.15 1.18 11.17
N GLY A 171 15.56 1.10 12.36
CA GLY A 171 15.91 0.10 13.37
C GLY A 171 15.07 -1.15 13.23
N GLU A 172 15.64 -2.33 13.50
CA GLU A 172 14.86 -3.57 13.61
C GLU A 172 13.73 -3.42 14.65
N PRO A 173 12.49 -3.85 14.35
CA PRO A 173 11.43 -3.98 15.33
C PRO A 173 11.93 -4.69 16.59
N ALA A 174 11.67 -4.12 17.77
CA ALA A 174 11.94 -4.80 19.02
C ALA A 174 10.67 -5.50 19.51
N GLY A 175 10.75 -6.79 19.83
CA GLY A 175 9.61 -7.55 20.36
C GLY A 175 8.58 -7.97 19.31
N GLU A 176 7.49 -8.58 19.77
CA GLU A 176 6.36 -8.94 18.92
C GLU A 176 5.49 -7.70 18.63
N ALA A 177 4.93 -7.61 17.43
CA ALA A 177 3.99 -6.55 17.10
C ALA A 177 2.74 -6.62 18.00
N VAL A 178 2.25 -5.47 18.44
CA VAL A 178 0.94 -5.38 19.08
C VAL A 178 -0.12 -5.44 17.98
N ARG A 179 -1.09 -6.33 18.12
CA ARG A 179 -2.11 -6.60 17.10
C ARG A 179 -3.47 -6.12 17.58
N HIS A 180 -4.18 -5.41 16.71
CA HIS A 180 -5.56 -4.97 16.97
C HIS A 180 -6.46 -5.42 15.82
N ALA A 181 -7.48 -6.23 16.14
CA ALA A 181 -8.46 -6.67 15.15
C ALA A 181 -9.40 -5.51 14.82
N LEU A 182 -9.40 -5.09 13.56
CA LEU A 182 -10.20 -3.96 13.08
C LEU A 182 -11.61 -4.41 12.71
N ASP A 183 -11.75 -5.38 11.80
CA ASP A 183 -13.07 -5.81 11.36
C ASP A 183 -13.01 -7.20 10.73
N THR A 184 -14.19 -7.73 10.39
CA THR A 184 -14.38 -9.02 9.71
C THR A 184 -15.11 -8.82 8.39
N GLY A 185 -15.04 -9.82 7.50
CA GLY A 185 -15.78 -9.81 6.24
C GLY A 185 -14.99 -9.26 5.04
N TRP A 186 -13.69 -9.00 5.22
CA TRP A 186 -12.75 -8.65 4.17
C TRP A 186 -12.32 -9.90 3.40
N ASN A 187 -13.25 -10.52 2.69
CA ASN A 187 -12.95 -11.73 1.95
C ASN A 187 -12.56 -11.41 0.50
N LEU A 188 -11.58 -12.14 -0.02
CA LEU A 188 -11.08 -12.00 -1.40
C LEU A 188 -12.08 -12.50 -2.46
N GLU A 189 -13.16 -13.17 -2.05
CA GLU A 189 -14.28 -13.51 -2.95
C GLU A 189 -15.17 -12.28 -3.23
N THR A 190 -15.20 -11.32 -2.31
CA THR A 190 -15.96 -10.07 -2.44
C THR A 190 -15.08 -8.96 -2.99
N TYR A 191 -13.87 -8.82 -2.44
CA TYR A 191 -12.94 -7.75 -2.78
C TYR A 191 -11.84 -8.25 -3.73
N LYS A 192 -11.66 -7.53 -4.83
CA LYS A 192 -10.58 -7.69 -5.80
C LYS A 192 -9.30 -6.98 -5.32
N VAL A 193 -9.45 -5.81 -4.71
CA VAL A 193 -8.35 -4.95 -4.25
C VAL A 193 -8.68 -4.35 -2.90
N LEU A 194 -7.68 -4.28 -2.03
CA LEU A 194 -7.68 -3.51 -0.78
C LEU A 194 -6.48 -2.57 -0.79
N THR A 195 -6.67 -1.32 -0.39
CA THR A 195 -5.58 -0.34 -0.28
C THR A 195 -5.85 0.68 0.81
N LEU A 196 -4.79 1.31 1.31
CA LEU A 196 -4.85 2.41 2.29
C LEU A 196 -4.39 3.70 1.62
N THR A 197 -5.16 4.77 1.76
CA THR A 197 -4.82 6.11 1.24
C THR A 197 -5.65 7.19 1.93
N ASP A 198 -5.11 8.39 2.09
CA ASP A 198 -5.85 9.54 2.63
C ASP A 198 -6.68 10.18 1.50
N ILE A 199 -7.95 9.77 1.36
CA ILE A 199 -8.79 10.17 0.22
C ILE A 199 -9.38 11.56 0.39
N ASP A 200 -9.50 12.04 1.62
CA ASP A 200 -10.16 13.31 1.93
C ASP A 200 -9.19 14.41 2.39
N GLY A 201 -7.92 14.06 2.58
CA GLY A 201 -6.82 14.96 2.91
C GLY A 201 -6.82 15.39 4.38
N ASP A 202 -7.40 14.61 5.28
CA ASP A 202 -7.43 14.89 6.72
C ASP A 202 -6.16 14.44 7.47
N GLY A 203 -5.27 13.71 6.78
CA GLY A 203 -4.01 13.21 7.31
C GLY A 203 -4.09 11.83 7.92
N HIS A 204 -5.26 11.18 7.89
CA HIS A 204 -5.44 9.79 8.32
C HIS A 204 -5.67 8.88 7.11
N PRO A 205 -5.11 7.67 7.10
CA PRO A 205 -5.30 6.74 5.98
C PRO A 205 -6.70 6.13 6.02
N ASP A 206 -7.45 6.25 4.93
CA ASP A 206 -8.71 5.57 4.71
C ASP A 206 -8.50 4.20 4.06
N LEU A 207 -9.44 3.28 4.28
CA LEU A 207 -9.42 1.96 3.66
C LEU A 207 -10.37 1.91 2.46
N LEU A 208 -9.81 1.58 1.30
CA LEU A 208 -10.56 1.39 0.06
C LEU A 208 -10.65 -0.09 -0.29
N GLY A 209 -11.84 -0.51 -0.74
CA GLY A 209 -12.09 -1.85 -1.23
C GLY A 209 -12.78 -1.84 -2.58
N LEU A 210 -12.13 -2.38 -3.62
CA LEU A 210 -12.77 -2.63 -4.90
C LEU A 210 -13.43 -4.01 -4.88
N ARG A 211 -14.74 -4.07 -5.08
CA ARG A 211 -15.45 -5.34 -5.22
C ARG A 211 -15.33 -5.91 -6.64
N HIS A 212 -15.47 -7.23 -6.77
CA HIS A 212 -15.52 -7.90 -8.08
C HIS A 212 -16.69 -7.43 -8.96
N ASP A 213 -17.76 -6.89 -8.36
CA ASP A 213 -18.91 -6.30 -9.09
C ASP A 213 -18.64 -4.85 -9.58
N GLY A 214 -17.43 -4.33 -9.36
CA GLY A 214 -17.04 -2.98 -9.76
C GLY A 214 -17.55 -1.88 -8.83
N THR A 215 -18.06 -2.22 -7.65
CA THR A 215 -18.36 -1.24 -6.59
C THR A 215 -17.09 -0.90 -5.83
N LEU A 216 -16.71 0.39 -5.85
CA LEU A 216 -15.65 0.91 -5.01
C LEU A 216 -16.25 1.36 -3.67
N MET A 217 -15.78 0.76 -2.58
CA MET A 217 -16.16 1.07 -1.22
C MET A 217 -15.06 1.88 -0.54
N VAL A 218 -15.45 2.87 0.28
CA VAL A 218 -14.54 3.56 1.19
C VAL A 218 -14.98 3.32 2.64
N HIS A 219 -14.00 3.14 3.50
CA HIS A 219 -14.10 3.09 4.94
C HIS A 219 -13.21 4.22 5.46
N ARG A 220 -13.81 5.38 5.74
CA ARG A 220 -13.05 6.57 6.14
C ARG A 220 -12.50 6.39 7.54
N HIS A 221 -11.29 6.85 7.79
CA HIS A 221 -10.74 6.87 9.15
C HIS A 221 -11.58 7.81 10.02
N SER A 222 -11.90 7.40 11.25
CA SER A 222 -12.74 8.18 12.17
C SER A 222 -12.03 9.42 12.75
N GLY A 223 -10.74 9.56 12.45
CA GLY A 223 -9.84 10.57 13.02
C GLY A 223 -9.23 10.17 14.37
N SER A 224 -9.52 8.97 14.90
CA SER A 224 -8.95 8.48 16.15
C SER A 224 -8.90 6.96 16.24
N PHE A 225 -8.03 6.44 17.09
CA PHE A 225 -7.88 5.02 17.38
C PHE A 225 -8.05 4.74 18.88
N ASP A 226 -8.91 3.79 19.25
CA ASP A 226 -9.02 3.26 20.62
C ASP A 226 -8.65 1.77 20.62
N PRO A 227 -7.54 1.36 21.25
CA PRO A 227 -7.14 -0.05 21.32
C PRO A 227 -8.13 -0.95 22.08
N ARG A 228 -9.09 -0.37 22.83
CA ARG A 228 -10.17 -1.14 23.48
C ARG A 228 -11.39 -1.36 22.59
N SER A 229 -11.49 -0.58 21.51
CA SER A 229 -12.55 -0.70 20.49
C SER A 229 -11.98 -0.45 19.09
N PRO A 230 -10.99 -1.25 18.62
CA PRO A 230 -10.34 -1.01 17.33
C PRO A 230 -11.31 -1.10 16.14
N GLU A 231 -12.46 -1.76 16.32
CA GLU A 231 -13.53 -1.84 15.32
C GLU A 231 -14.21 -0.51 15.00
N THR A 232 -13.94 0.52 15.79
CA THR A 232 -14.45 1.88 15.57
C THR A 232 -13.47 2.77 14.80
N THR A 233 -12.29 2.24 14.42
CA THR A 233 -11.24 3.00 13.72
C THR A 233 -11.75 3.59 12.41
N PHE A 234 -12.55 2.82 11.66
CA PHE A 234 -13.15 3.27 10.41
C PHE A 234 -14.66 3.50 10.55
N ASP A 235 -15.14 4.56 9.92
CA ASP A 235 -16.56 4.84 9.77
C ASP A 235 -17.28 3.73 8.96
N PRO A 236 -18.61 3.57 9.13
CA PRO A 236 -19.39 2.66 8.31
C PRO A 236 -19.16 2.88 6.80
N PRO A 237 -19.04 1.82 6.00
CA PRO A 237 -18.61 1.94 4.63
C PRO A 237 -19.60 2.65 3.72
N GLN A 238 -19.06 3.43 2.77
CA GLN A 238 -19.82 4.16 1.77
C GLN A 238 -19.42 3.74 0.37
N VAL A 239 -20.39 3.77 -0.56
CA VAL A 239 -20.11 3.56 -1.98
C VAL A 239 -19.48 4.83 -2.54
N LEU A 240 -18.23 4.72 -2.95
CA LEU A 240 -17.48 5.75 -3.65
C LEU A 240 -17.74 5.72 -5.16
N GLY A 241 -18.03 4.56 -5.74
CA GLY A 241 -18.25 4.48 -7.18
C GLY A 241 -18.78 3.13 -7.62
N LYS A 242 -19.26 3.08 -8.87
CA LYS A 242 -19.71 1.86 -9.56
C LYS A 242 -19.11 1.81 -10.97
N GLY A 243 -19.04 0.62 -11.56
CA GLY A 243 -18.46 0.42 -12.90
C GLY A 243 -16.93 0.43 -12.93
N TRP A 244 -16.32 0.09 -11.80
CA TRP A 244 -14.87 -0.03 -11.64
C TRP A 244 -14.34 -1.45 -11.91
N ASP A 245 -15.21 -2.36 -12.37
CA ASP A 245 -14.89 -3.76 -12.69
C ASP A 245 -13.83 -3.90 -13.79
N ARG A 246 -13.71 -2.88 -14.65
CA ARG A 246 -12.68 -2.78 -15.68
C ARG A 246 -11.26 -2.51 -15.16
N PHE A 247 -11.11 -2.15 -13.89
CA PHE A 247 -9.80 -1.82 -13.30
C PHE A 247 -9.25 -3.01 -12.53
N ASP A 248 -7.95 -3.25 -12.68
CA ASP A 248 -7.25 -4.34 -11.99
C ASP A 248 -6.66 -3.92 -10.66
N ILE A 249 -6.33 -2.64 -10.53
CA ILE A 249 -5.69 -2.05 -9.35
C ILE A 249 -6.35 -0.69 -9.08
N ILE A 250 -6.48 -0.36 -7.80
CA ILE A 250 -6.79 0.97 -7.30
C ILE A 250 -5.77 1.25 -6.20
N SER A 251 -5.23 2.47 -6.19
CA SER A 251 -4.24 2.93 -5.23
C SER A 251 -4.43 4.40 -4.93
#